data_AF-A0A146GBP8-F1
#
_entry.id   AF-A0A146GBP8-F1
#
_cell.length_a   1.000
_cell.length_b   1.000
_cell.length_c   1.000
_cell.angle_alpha   90.00
_cell.angle_beta   90.00
_cell.angle_gamma   90.00
#
_symmetry.space_group_name_H-M   'P 1'
#
loop_
_entity.id
_entity.type
_entity.pdbx_description
1 polymer ?
#
loop_
_entity_poly.entity_id
_entity_poly.type
_entity_poly.pdbx_seq_one_letter_code
_entity_poly.pdbx_strand_id
1 'polypeptide(L)'
;RLLLCDVLTYAKRYEPAAVIDVATLTGACVVALGRHPSGLWSNNEELAAAVTAAGDTAFDRVWRMPLWEEYQEQMKSNFADVANIG
;
A
#
# COMPACT_ATOMS: atom_id res chain seq x y z
N ARG A 1 -6.76 0.14 8.30
CA ARG A 1 -7.11 0.95 7.12
C ARG A 1 -7.71 2.31 7.49
N LEU A 2 -8.77 2.42 8.30
CA LEU A 2 -9.34 3.72 8.70
C LEU A 2 -8.34 4.65 9.43
N LEU A 3 -7.61 4.13 10.43
CA LEU A 3 -6.61 4.91 11.15
C LEU A 3 -5.46 5.39 10.25
N LEU A 4 -5.18 4.64 9.18
CA LEU A 4 -4.13 4.99 8.22
C LEU A 4 -4.55 6.17 7.33
N CYS A 5 -5.82 6.27 6.94
CA CYS A 5 -6.33 7.39 6.15
C CYS A 5 -6.15 8.73 6.90
N ASP A 6 -6.44 8.74 8.20
CA ASP A 6 -6.24 9.93 9.04
C ASP A 6 -4.76 10.28 9.20
N VAL A 7 -3.89 9.28 9.39
CA VAL A 7 -2.43 9.48 9.50
C VAL A 7 -1.83 10.01 8.19
N LEU A 8 -2.22 9.48 7.04
CA LEU A 8 -1.76 9.96 5.74
C LEU A 8 -2.26 11.38 5.45
N THR A 9 -3.49 11.69 5.82
CA THR A 9 -4.06 13.04 5.70
C THR A 9 -3.35 14.03 6.62
N TYR A 10 -3.01 13.61 7.85
CA TYR A 10 -2.25 14.42 8.79
C TYR A 10 -0.81 14.64 8.31
N ALA A 11 -0.14 13.60 7.81
CA ALA A 11 1.22 13.67 7.27
C ALA A 11 1.35 14.67 6.11
N LYS A 12 0.30 14.81 5.29
CA LYS A 12 0.26 15.77 4.17
C LYS A 12 0.53 17.22 4.60
N ARG A 13 0.21 17.59 5.85
CA ARG A 13 0.45 18.95 6.39
C ARG A 13 1.94 19.32 6.49
N TYR A 14 2.83 18.33 6.48
CA TYR A 14 4.28 18.53 6.57
C TYR A 14 4.98 18.58 5.21
N GLU A 15 4.22 18.55 4.10
CA GLU A 15 4.74 18.53 2.73
C GLU A 15 5.92 17.54 2.54
N PRO A 16 5.78 16.28 3.00
CA PRO A 16 6.88 15.33 2.93
C PRO A 16 7.22 14.99 1.48
N ALA A 17 8.51 14.79 1.21
CA ALA A 17 8.98 14.35 -0.11
C ALA A 17 8.46 12.93 -0.47
N ALA A 18 8.27 12.07 0.53
CA ALA A 18 7.67 10.75 0.36
C ALA A 18 7.01 10.30 1.68
N VAL A 19 5.97 9.46 1.57
CA VAL A 19 5.33 8.80 2.70
C VAL A 19 5.28 7.31 2.43
N ILE A 20 5.74 6.50 3.38
CA ILE A 20 5.75 5.04 3.30
C ILE A 20 4.93 4.52 4.49
N ASP A 21 3.89 3.75 4.19
CA ASP A 21 3.11 2.97 5.16
C ASP A 21 3.56 1.51 5.14
N VAL A 22 3.62 0.88 6.32
CA VAL A 22 3.90 -0.54 6.48
C VAL A 22 2.84 -1.14 7.39
N ALA A 23 2.04 -2.06 6.84
CA ALA A 23 0.94 -2.67 7.58
C ALA A 23 0.80 -4.17 7.27
N THR A 24 0.52 -4.97 8.30
CA THR A 24 0.19 -6.40 8.18
C THR A 24 -1.29 -6.58 7.80
N LEU A 25 -1.70 -5.99 6.69
CA LEU A 25 -3.09 -5.58 6.51
C LEU A 25 -4.02 -6.67 5.94
N THR A 26 -3.52 -7.66 5.18
CA THR A 26 -4.41 -8.66 4.55
C THR A 26 -3.82 -10.07 4.56
N GLY A 27 -4.66 -11.07 4.87
CA GLY A 27 -4.33 -12.48 4.64
C GLY A 27 -4.15 -12.79 3.14
N ALA A 28 -4.71 -11.96 2.25
CA ALA A 28 -4.58 -12.09 0.81
C ALA A 28 -3.13 -11.90 0.32
N CYS A 29 -2.33 -11.02 0.94
CA CYS A 29 -0.91 -10.90 0.60
C CYS A 29 -0.15 -12.20 0.85
N VAL A 30 -0.48 -12.89 1.95
CA VAL A 30 0.13 -14.18 2.29
C VAL A 30 -0.25 -15.27 1.29
N VAL A 31 -1.49 -15.25 0.79
CA VAL A 31 -1.95 -16.18 -0.26
C VAL A 31 -1.24 -15.90 -1.59
N ALA A 32 -1.07 -14.63 -1.97
CA ALA A 32 -0.49 -14.25 -3.26
C ALA A 32 1.04 -14.40 -3.32
N LEU A 33 1.75 -14.05 -2.25
CA LEU A 33 3.22 -13.92 -2.23
C LEU A 33 3.91 -14.94 -1.30
N GLY A 34 3.15 -15.71 -0.53
CA GLY A 34 3.70 -16.53 0.55
C GLY A 34 4.13 -15.68 1.74
N ARG A 35 5.13 -16.17 2.50
CA ARG A 35 5.57 -15.56 3.77
C ARG A 35 6.89 -14.77 3.67
N HIS A 36 7.49 -14.69 2.48
CA HIS A 36 8.84 -14.16 2.34
C HIS A 36 8.86 -12.71 1.83
N PRO A 37 8.20 -12.35 0.71
CA PRO A 37 8.19 -10.97 0.26
C PRO A 37 6.95 -10.21 0.75
N SER A 38 7.14 -8.93 1.08
CA SER A 38 6.04 -8.01 1.37
C SER A 38 5.41 -7.48 0.07
N GLY A 39 4.10 -7.23 0.05
CA GLY A 39 3.45 -6.59 -1.08
C GLY A 39 3.72 -5.08 -1.12
N LEU A 40 4.15 -4.55 -2.26
CA LEU A 40 4.43 -3.13 -2.46
C LEU A 40 3.39 -2.50 -3.40
N TRP A 41 2.66 -1.52 -2.87
CA TRP A 41 1.79 -0.63 -3.61
C TRP A 41 2.35 0.79 -3.54
N SER A 42 2.32 1.51 -4.65
CA SER A 42 2.77 2.92 -4.74
C SER A 42 2.11 3.53 -5.97
N ASN A 43 1.73 4.80 -5.85
CA ASN A 43 1.25 5.64 -6.93
C ASN A 43 2.38 6.36 -7.68
N ASN A 44 3.64 6.17 -7.25
CA ASN A 44 4.83 6.74 -7.85
C ASN A 44 5.84 5.64 -8.20
N GLU A 45 6.24 5.58 -9.47
CA GLU A 45 7.14 4.56 -10.00
C GLU A 45 8.60 4.71 -9.53
N GLU A 46 9.10 5.94 -9.40
CA GLU A 46 10.46 6.20 -8.91
C GLU A 46 10.63 5.75 -7.46
N LEU A 47 9.64 6.06 -6.61
CA LEU A 47 9.61 5.60 -5.23
C LEU A 47 9.48 4.07 -5.13
N ALA A 48 8.69 3.45 -6.01
CA ALA A 48 8.55 2.00 -6.05
C ALA A 48 9.88 1.31 -6.40
N ALA A 49 10.60 1.85 -7.39
CA ALA A 49 11.91 1.34 -7.79
C ALA A 49 12.94 1.49 -6.66
N ALA A 50 12.97 2.66 -6.00
CA ALA A 50 13.86 2.92 -4.87
C ALA A 50 13.62 1.96 -3.70
N VAL A 51 12.35 1.71 -3.34
CA VAL A 51 12.00 0.77 -2.27
C VAL A 51 12.35 -0.67 -2.65
N THR A 52 12.15 -1.07 -3.90
CA THR A 52 12.53 -2.41 -4.38
C THR A 52 14.04 -2.65 -4.26
N ALA A 53 14.85 -1.71 -4.74
CA ALA A 53 16.31 -1.80 -4.64
C ALA A 53 16.80 -1.82 -3.18
N ALA A 54 16.15 -1.05 -2.30
CA ALA A 54 16.43 -1.06 -0.87
C ALA A 54 16.10 -2.43 -0.24
N GLY A 55 14.96 -3.02 -0.60
CA GLY A 55 14.56 -4.35 -0.14
C GLY A 55 15.53 -5.46 -0.55
N ASP A 56 16.01 -5.41 -1.80
CA ASP A 56 17.03 -6.35 -2.28
C ASP A 56 18.36 -6.23 -1.51
N THR A 57 18.77 -4.99 -1.21
CA THR A 57 20.00 -4.71 -0.44
C THR A 57 19.88 -5.14 1.03
N ALA A 58 18.71 -4.91 1.62
CA ALA A 58 18.43 -5.21 3.03
C ALA A 58 18.04 -6.68 3.28
N PHE A 59 17.90 -7.49 2.22
CA PHE A 59 17.29 -8.83 2.27
C PHE A 59 15.84 -8.86 2.80
N ASP A 60 15.14 -7.73 2.73
CA ASP A 60 13.71 -7.59 3.03
C ASP A 60 12.94 -7.36 1.72
N ARG A 61 12.69 -8.46 1.01
CA ARG A 61 12.20 -8.40 -0.36
C ARG A 61 10.78 -7.88 -0.41
N VAL A 62 10.49 -7.08 -1.43
CA VAL A 62 9.16 -6.61 -1.75
C VAL A 62 8.78 -7.05 -3.16
N TRP A 63 7.48 -7.22 -3.40
CA TRP A 63 6.95 -7.51 -4.73
C TRP A 63 5.96 -6.43 -5.16
N ARG A 64 6.17 -5.85 -6.34
CA ARG A 64 5.32 -4.81 -6.90
C ARG A 64 3.95 -5.38 -7.24
N MET A 65 2.92 -4.86 -6.59
CA MET A 65 1.53 -5.24 -6.81
C MET A 65 0.80 -4.13 -7.59
N PRO A 66 -0.17 -4.49 -8.45
CA PRO A 66 -0.93 -3.52 -9.22
C PRO A 66 -1.80 -2.63 -8.31
N LEU A 67 -1.91 -1.36 -8.68
CA LEU A 67 -2.77 -0.35 -8.05
C LEU A 67 -3.73 0.18 -9.12
N TRP A 68 -4.52 -0.73 -9.67
CA TRP A 68 -5.42 -0.45 -10.78
C TRP A 68 -6.68 0.29 -10.32
N GLU A 69 -7.22 1.18 -11.15
CA GLU A 69 -8.41 1.98 -10.84
C GLU A 69 -9.66 1.11 -10.66
N GLU A 70 -9.70 -0.03 -11.35
CA GLU A 70 -10.75 -1.05 -11.26
C GLU A 70 -10.89 -1.63 -9.83
N TYR A 71 -9.84 -1.55 -9.01
CA TYR A 71 -9.92 -1.95 -7.60
C TYR A 71 -10.65 -0.91 -6.74
N GLN A 72 -10.73 0.36 -7.18
CA GLN A 72 -11.51 1.37 -6.46
C GLN A 72 -13.02 1.12 -6.59
N GLU A 73 -13.48 0.58 -7.72
CA GLU A 73 -14.89 0.25 -7.92
C GLU A 73 -15.36 -0.83 -6.96
N GLN A 74 -14.48 -1.78 -6.61
CA GLN A 74 -14.74 -2.81 -5.61
C GLN A 74 -14.84 -2.26 -4.19
N MET A 75 -14.40 -1.01 -3.96
CA MET A 75 -14.47 -0.33 -2.66
C MET A 75 -15.62 0.68 -2.56
N LYS A 76 -16.53 0.75 -3.55
CA LYS A 76 -17.73 1.60 -3.46
C LYS A 76 -18.74 0.97 -2.49
N SER A 77 -19.20 1.75 -1.49
CA SER A 77 -20.28 1.34 -0.58
C SER A 77 -21.60 1.95 -1.04
N ASN A 78 -22.70 1.20 -0.90
CA ASN A 78 -24.06 1.72 -1.15
C ASN A 78 -24.51 2.77 -0.12
N PHE A 79 -23.78 2.94 0.98
CA PHE A 79 -24.16 3.81 2.09
C PHE A 79 -23.09 4.84 2.51
N ALA A 80 -21.86 4.77 1.97
CA ALA A 80 -20.75 5.67 2.33
C ALA A 80 -19.80 5.90 1.15
N ASP A 81 -18.99 6.97 1.19
CA ASP A 81 -18.03 7.32 0.12
C ASP A 81 -17.02 6.19 -0.18
N VAL A 82 -16.68 5.38 0.82
CA VAL A 82 -15.79 4.22 0.69
C VAL A 82 -16.27 3.08 1.60
N ALA A 83 -16.39 1.86 1.07
CA ALA A 83 -16.57 0.63 1.84
C ALA A 83 -15.24 0.24 2.49
N ASN A 84 -15.26 -0.01 3.80
CA ASN A 84 -14.11 -0.53 4.53
C ASN A 84 -14.12 -2.09 4.62
N ILE A 85 -14.72 -2.76 3.64
CA ILE A 85 -14.85 -4.23 3.60
C ILE A 85 -14.29 -4.76 2.27
N GLY A 86 -13.41 -5.74 2.42
CA GLY A 86 -12.71 -6.55 1.42
C GLY A 86 -11.81 -7.53 2.16
#